data_AF-A0A957KE12-F1
#
_entry.id   AF-A0A957KE12-F1
#
_cell.length_a   1.000
_cell.length_b   1.000
_cell.length_c   1.000
_cell.angle_alpha   90.00
_cell.angle_beta   90.00
_cell.angle_gamma   90.00
#
_symmetry.space_group_name_H-M   'P 1'
#
loop_
_entity.id
_entity.type
_entity.pdbx_description
1 polymer ?
#
loop_
_entity_poly.entity_id
_entity_poly.type
_entity_poly.pdbx_seq_one_letter_code
_entity_poly.pdbx_strand_id
1 'polypeptide(L)' 'MLVKRLILLVISLALGYATTYGIVIFVLGTTVAEYMWGPEFIPLPYWHLTGLTLTIFWGLILDKFMQTELLPK' A
#
# COMPACT_ATOMS: atom_id res chain seq x y z
N MET A 1 2.99 -15.96 -16.88
CA MET A 1 3.64 -14.83 -16.18
C MET A 1 2.66 -13.70 -15.86
N LEU A 2 1.91 -13.18 -16.85
CA LEU A 2 0.98 -12.05 -16.63
C LEU A 2 -0.05 -12.28 -15.51
N VAL A 3 -0.69 -13.46 -15.48
CA VAL A 3 -1.69 -13.81 -14.44
C VAL A 3 -1.10 -13.73 -13.03
N LYS A 4 0.12 -14.25 -12.82
CA LYS A 4 0.79 -14.18 -11.51
C LYS A 4 1.07 -12.72 -11.10
N ARG A 5 1.46 -11.86 -12.05
CA ARG A 5 1.71 -10.44 -11.81
C ARG A 5 0.44 -9.67 -11.47
N LEU A 6 -0.68 -10.00 -12.11
CA LEU A 6 -1.98 -9.43 -11.77
C LEU A 6 -2.44 -9.83 -10.38
N ILE A 7 -2.29 -11.12 -10.02
CA ILE A 7 -2.60 -11.59 -8.67
C ILE A 7 -1.72 -10.88 -7.63
N LEU A 8 -0.41 -10.77 -7.90
CA LEU A 8 0.53 -10.03 -7.07
C LEU A 8 0.07 -8.57 -6.87
N LEU A 9 -0.30 -7.88 -7.95
CA LEU A 9 -0.79 -6.50 -7.88
C LEU A 9 -2.02 -6.38 -6.96
N VAL A 10 -3.01 -7.24 -7.13
CA VAL A 10 -4.25 -7.23 -6.34
C VAL A 10 -3.98 -7.47 -4.86
N ILE A 11 -3.17 -8.50 -4.54
CA ILE A 11 -2.82 -8.83 -3.16
C ILE A 11 -2.01 -7.69 -2.53
N SER A 12 -1.06 -7.13 -3.27
CA SER A 12 -0.22 -6.03 -2.79
C SER A 12 -1.04 -4.77 -2.50
N LEU A 13 -2.02 -4.45 -3.35
CA LEU A 13 -2.95 -3.35 -3.12
C LEU A 13 -3.77 -3.58 -1.85
N ALA A 14 -4.34 -4.77 -1.70
CA ALA A 14 -5.12 -5.13 -0.53
C ALA A 14 -4.30 -5.00 0.76
N LEU A 15 -3.07 -5.56 0.77
CA LEU A 15 -2.17 -5.49 1.92
C LEU A 15 -1.70 -4.07 2.20
N GLY A 16 -1.36 -3.29 1.17
CA GLY A 16 -0.94 -1.90 1.31
C GLY A 16 -2.00 -1.07 2.02
N TYR A 17 -3.24 -1.07 1.49
CA TYR A 17 -4.34 -0.32 2.10
C TYR A 17 -4.79 -0.87 3.46
N ALA A 18 -4.78 -2.18 3.66
CA ALA A 18 -5.08 -2.77 4.97
C ALA A 18 -4.03 -2.39 6.03
N THR A 19 -2.75 -2.35 5.65
CA THR A 19 -1.68 -1.92 6.54
C THR A 19 -1.81 -0.44 6.86
N THR A 20 -2.08 0.43 5.87
CA THR A 20 -2.35 1.85 6.09
C THR A 20 -3.54 2.03 7.05
N TYR A 21 -4.62 1.29 6.85
CA TYR A 21 -5.79 1.31 7.74
C TYR A 21 -5.40 0.98 9.18
N GLY A 22 -4.64 -0.11 9.37
CA GLY A 22 -4.17 -0.53 10.69
C GLY A 22 -3.29 0.52 11.36
N ILE A 23 -2.37 1.15 10.61
CA ILE A 23 -1.52 2.23 11.14
C ILE A 23 -2.37 3.43 11.56
N VAL A 24 -3.30 3.87 10.72
CA VAL A 24 -4.16 5.02 11.00
C VAL A 24 -4.99 4.82 12.27
N ILE A 25 -5.63 3.66 12.41
CA ILE A 25 -6.53 3.39 13.54
C ILE A 25 -5.74 3.05 14.82
N PHE A 26 -4.75 2.16 14.74
CA PHE A 26 -4.12 1.57 15.94
C PHE A 26 -2.83 2.26 16.36
N VAL A 27 -2.11 2.92 15.45
CA VAL A 27 -0.83 3.58 15.76
C VAL A 27 -1.01 5.09 15.91
N LEU A 28 -1.76 5.71 14.99
CA LEU A 28 -1.97 7.15 14.98
C LEU A 28 -3.19 7.59 15.80
N GLY A 29 -4.15 6.68 16.04
CA GLY A 29 -5.36 6.98 16.81
C GLY A 29 -6.27 8.02 16.15
N THR A 30 -6.28 8.10 14.81
CA THR A 30 -7.06 9.06 14.02
C THR A 30 -7.98 8.32 13.05
N THR A 31 -8.87 9.04 12.37
CA THR A 31 -9.77 8.47 11.37
C THR A 31 -9.16 8.48 9.97
N VAL A 32 -9.64 7.59 9.09
CA VAL A 32 -9.26 7.60 7.67
C VAL A 32 -9.59 8.94 7.02
N ALA A 33 -10.70 9.59 7.41
CA ALA A 33 -11.12 10.86 6.85
C ALA A 33 -10.16 12.01 7.21
N GLU A 34 -9.73 12.08 8.47
CA GLU A 34 -8.74 13.06 8.93
C GLU A 34 -7.37 12.81 8.30
N TYR A 35 -6.96 11.54 8.21
CA TYR A 35 -5.70 11.18 7.56
C TYR A 35 -5.73 11.34 6.04
N MET A 36 -6.90 11.38 5.41
CA MET A 36 -7.02 11.40 3.95
C MET A 36 -6.38 12.64 3.32
N TRP A 37 -6.59 13.81 3.93
CA TRP A 37 -6.15 15.10 3.36
C TRP A 37 -4.86 15.64 3.97
N GLY A 38 -4.35 15.00 5.02
CA GLY A 38 -3.16 15.47 5.72
C GLY A 38 -3.38 16.80 6.44
N PRO A 39 -2.29 17.51 6.82
CA PRO A 39 -2.38 18.83 7.43
C PRO A 39 -3.10 19.82 6.50
N GLU A 40 -3.92 20.71 7.05
CA GLU A 40 -4.70 21.72 6.29
C GLU A 40 -3.87 22.55 5.28
N PHE A 41 -2.56 22.64 5.50
CA PHE A 41 -1.62 23.42 4.69
C PHE A 41 -1.14 22.72 3.41
N ILE A 42 -1.36 21.41 3.24
CA ILE A 42 -0.89 20.66 2.07
C ILE A 42 -2.00 19.73 1.57
N PRO A 43 -2.66 20.04 0.43
CA PRO A 43 -3.72 19.22 -0.13
C PRO A 43 -3.14 18.00 -0.87
N LEU A 44 -2.50 17.10 -0.13
CA LEU A 44 -2.04 15.81 -0.63
C LEU A 44 -2.94 14.70 -0.10
N PRO A 45 -3.32 13.71 -0.91
CA PRO A 45 -4.07 12.57 -0.41
C PRO A 45 -3.16 11.59 0.35
N TYR A 46 -2.84 11.90 1.62
CA TYR A 46 -1.90 11.13 2.47
C TYR A 46 -2.29 9.66 2.58
N TRP A 47 -3.58 9.38 2.64
CA TRP A 47 -4.11 8.01 2.64
C TRP A 47 -3.67 7.21 1.41
N HIS A 48 -3.87 7.76 0.21
CA HIS A 48 -3.54 7.09 -1.04
C HIS A 48 -2.03 7.01 -1.27
N LEU A 49 -1.28 8.07 -0.91
CA LEU A 49 0.18 8.06 -0.97
C LEU A 49 0.74 6.94 -0.10
N THR A 50 0.36 6.89 1.17
CA THR A 50 0.84 5.87 2.11
C THR A 50 0.40 4.48 1.70
N GLY A 51 -0.86 4.31 1.29
CA GLY A 51 -1.40 3.05 0.77
C GLY A 51 -0.65 2.53 -0.46
N LEU A 52 -0.34 3.39 -1.43
CA LEU A 52 0.42 3.01 -2.62
C LEU A 52 1.89 2.72 -2.30
N THR A 53 2.52 3.49 -1.41
CA THR A 53 3.88 3.21 -0.94
C THR A 53 3.96 1.84 -0.26
N LEU A 54 3.02 1.53 0.64
CA LEU A 54 2.96 0.22 1.30
C LEU A 54 2.55 -0.90 0.33
N THR A 55 1.74 -0.60 -0.69
CA THR A 55 1.45 -1.53 -1.79
C THR A 55 2.72 -1.95 -2.51
N ILE A 56 3.58 -0.98 -2.87
CA ILE A 56 4.87 -1.27 -3.52
C ILE A 56 5.75 -2.11 -2.58
N PHE A 57 5.85 -1.72 -1.31
CA PHE A 57 6.60 -2.47 -0.31
C PHE A 57 6.16 -3.94 -0.22
N TRP A 58 4.86 -4.21 -0.08
CA TRP A 58 4.33 -5.56 -0.05
C TRP A 58 4.53 -6.30 -1.38
N GLY A 59 4.37 -5.61 -2.51
CA GLY A 59 4.60 -6.19 -3.83
C GLY A 59 6.04 -6.66 -4.04
N LEU A 60 7.02 -5.90 -3.54
CA LEU A 60 8.44 -6.29 -3.59
C LEU A 60 8.74 -7.52 -2.72
N ILE A 61 8.09 -7.62 -1.56
CA ILE A 61 8.23 -8.79 -0.68
C ILE A 61 7.59 -10.02 -1.32
N LEU A 62 6.35 -9.88 -1.79
CA LEU A 62 5.58 -10.97 -2.37
C LEU A 62 6.13 -11.45 -3.71
N ASP A 63 6.77 -10.58 -4.50
CA ASP A 63 7.44 -10.97 -5.75
C ASP A 63 8.51 -12.05 -5.50
N LYS A 64 9.25 -11.96 -4.38
CA LYS A 64 10.25 -12.97 -4.01
C LYS A 64 9.64 -14.36 -3.76
N PHE A 65 8.43 -14.42 -3.22
CA PHE A 65 7.73 -15.67 -2.95
C PHE A 65 6.99 -16.21 -4.18
N MET A 66 6.39 -15.31 -4.98
CA MET A 66 5.59 -15.67 -6.14
C MET A 66 6.42 -15.86 -7.42
N GLN A 67 7.71 -15.51 -7.38
CA GLN A 67 8.67 -15.61 -8.48
C GLN A 67 8.11 -14.96 -9.75
N THR A 68 7.57 -13.74 -9.64
CA THR A 68 6.95 -13.07 -10.79
C THR A 68 7.96 -12.32 -11.65
N GLU A 69 9.21 -12.23 -11.18
CA GLU A 69 10.34 -11.58 -11.82
C GLU A 69 9.98 -10.15 -12.19
N LEU A 70 9.39 -9.43 -11.23
CA LEU A 70 8.93 -8.06 -11.44
C LEU A 70 10.12 -7.09 -11.39
N LEU A 71 11.08 -7.37 -10.51
CA LEU A 71 12.39 -6.72 -10.51
C LEU A 71 13.43 -7.55 -11.29
N PRO A 72 14.35 -6.89 -12.02
CA PRO A 72 15.55 -7.56 -12.52
C PRO A 72 16.38 -8.10 -11.34
N LYS A 73 17.06 -9.22 -11.57
CA LYS A 73 17.92 -9.89 -10.58
C LYS A 73 19.14 -9.06 -10.20
#